data_AF-A0A7W0KZP6-F1
#
_entry.id   AF-A0A7W0KZP6-F1
#
_cell.length_a   1.000
_cell.length_b   1.000
_cell.length_c   1.000
_cell.angle_alpha   90.00
_cell.angle_beta   90.00
_cell.angle_gamma   90.00
#
_symmetry.space_group_name_H-M   'P 1'
#
loop_
_entity.id
_entity.type
_entity.pdbx_description
1 polymer ?
#
loop_
_entity_poly.entity_id
_entity_poly.type
_entity_poly.pdbx_seq_one_letter_code
_entity_poly.pdbx_strand_id
1 'polypeptide(L)'
;MCFDTENPGGAVTIAVLDGFDGDSRVVGINYRPADGVLYGLGDHGGVYTVDADSASVSLVGRLSVPLEGARFDVDFNPTVDRLRIVSDSGQNLRANVDDGMTTVDGALNTVGPPVVSPITGVSGAAYTNNDADTATATTLFDISSTTDQVVIQAPANSGSLNPTGTLGVNASGGVGFDIYAFLDGSTAVGNEAFSVFSSSRASRLYGVDLLTGRASEVGAFPRQVVDLAIPPAQG
;
A
#
# COMPACT_ATOMS: atom_id res chain seq x y z
N MET A 1 9.33 7.29 -9.84
CA MET A 1 9.46 6.83 -11.24
C MET A 1 8.06 6.52 -11.75
N CYS A 2 7.81 6.58 -13.05
CA CYS A 2 6.55 6.17 -13.65
C CYS A 2 6.75 4.93 -14.52
N PHE A 3 5.70 4.13 -14.70
CA PHE A 3 5.74 2.89 -15.47
C PHE A 3 4.34 2.54 -16.00
N ASP A 4 4.31 1.64 -16.97
CA ASP A 4 3.10 1.01 -17.49
C ASP A 4 2.97 -0.37 -16.83
N THR A 5 1.78 -0.69 -16.29
CA THR A 5 1.51 -1.97 -15.61
C THR A 5 1.67 -3.17 -16.53
N GLU A 6 1.60 -3.01 -17.85
CA GLU A 6 1.88 -4.07 -18.83
C GLU A 6 3.38 -4.16 -19.19
N ASN A 7 4.18 -3.13 -18.88
CA ASN A 7 5.60 -3.06 -19.23
C ASN A 7 6.45 -2.36 -18.14
N PRO A 8 6.66 -3.00 -16.97
CA PRO A 8 7.48 -2.45 -15.89
C PRO A 8 8.96 -2.25 -16.30
N GLY A 9 9.43 -2.97 -17.32
CA GLY A 9 10.79 -2.80 -17.86
C GLY A 9 11.01 -1.47 -18.57
N GLY A 10 9.93 -0.82 -19.02
CA GLY A 10 9.94 0.51 -19.65
C GLY A 10 9.91 1.67 -18.66
N ALA A 11 9.98 1.41 -17.35
CA ALA A 11 9.83 2.44 -16.34
C ALA A 11 10.88 3.57 -16.45
N VAL A 12 10.40 4.81 -16.29
CA VAL A 12 11.20 6.03 -16.46
C VAL A 12 11.39 6.72 -15.11
N THR A 13 12.64 7.10 -14.81
CA THR A 13 12.93 7.92 -13.62
C THR A 13 12.52 9.37 -13.89
N ILE A 14 11.67 9.91 -13.02
CA ILE A 14 11.24 11.32 -13.03
C ILE A 14 12.34 12.17 -12.38
N ALA A 15 12.41 12.13 -11.05
CA ALA A 15 13.53 12.67 -10.27
C ALA A 15 13.66 11.91 -8.94
N VAL A 16 14.63 12.33 -8.12
CA VAL A 16 14.74 11.93 -6.72
C VAL A 16 13.86 12.85 -5.90
N LEU A 17 13.07 12.30 -4.98
CA LEU A 17 12.32 13.10 -4.01
C LEU A 17 13.30 13.75 -3.04
N ASP A 18 13.19 15.06 -2.85
CA ASP A 18 13.97 15.85 -1.90
C ASP A 18 13.08 16.88 -1.18
N GLY A 19 13.65 17.76 -0.36
CA GLY A 19 12.88 18.82 0.32
C GLY A 19 12.06 18.37 1.54
N PHE A 20 12.36 17.19 2.09
CA PHE A 20 11.74 16.68 3.31
C PHE A 20 12.02 17.56 4.53
N ASP A 21 11.06 17.65 5.44
CA ASP A 21 11.20 18.37 6.72
C ASP A 21 11.16 17.36 7.87
N GLY A 22 12.34 16.94 8.33
CA GLY A 22 12.52 15.98 9.42
C GLY A 22 12.39 14.50 9.03
N ASP A 23 12.16 14.22 7.75
CA ASP A 23 12.25 12.87 7.15
C ASP A 23 13.45 12.83 6.18
N SER A 24 13.88 11.62 5.81
CA SER A 24 15.00 11.43 4.87
C SER A 24 14.57 10.79 3.55
N ARG A 25 13.44 10.08 3.57
CA ARG A 25 12.85 9.42 2.40
C ARG A 25 11.37 9.13 2.63
N VAL A 26 10.67 8.85 1.53
CA VAL A 26 9.35 8.22 1.54
C VAL A 26 9.50 6.70 1.71
N VAL A 27 8.62 6.09 2.49
CA VAL A 27 8.55 4.64 2.80
C VAL A 27 7.28 3.96 2.29
N GLY A 28 6.26 4.73 1.90
CA GLY A 28 5.05 4.24 1.22
C GLY A 28 4.31 5.38 0.53
N ILE A 29 3.56 5.10 -0.54
CA ILE A 29 2.81 6.05 -1.35
C ILE A 29 1.43 5.53 -1.71
N ASN A 30 0.44 6.41 -1.80
CA ASN A 30 -0.88 6.04 -2.32
C ASN A 30 -1.65 7.27 -2.81
N TYR A 31 -2.55 7.08 -3.76
CA TYR A 31 -3.48 8.14 -4.18
C TYR A 31 -4.67 8.19 -3.23
N ARG A 32 -5.01 9.37 -2.71
CA ARG A 32 -6.22 9.56 -1.92
C ARG A 32 -7.42 9.67 -2.87
N PRO A 33 -8.37 8.73 -2.88
CA PRO A 33 -9.50 8.77 -3.82
C PRO A 33 -10.37 10.03 -3.69
N ALA A 34 -10.43 10.64 -2.50
CA ALA A 34 -11.25 11.83 -2.24
C ALA A 34 -10.76 13.09 -2.98
N ASP A 35 -9.46 13.23 -3.28
CA ASP A 35 -8.88 14.40 -3.94
C ASP A 35 -8.02 14.07 -5.17
N GLY A 36 -7.72 12.80 -5.41
CA GLY A 36 -6.89 12.32 -6.52
C GLY A 36 -5.40 12.66 -6.38
N VAL A 37 -4.96 13.12 -5.21
CA VAL A 37 -3.56 13.52 -4.97
C VAL A 37 -2.75 12.32 -4.51
N LEU A 38 -1.51 12.21 -5.00
CA LEU A 38 -0.55 11.23 -4.52
C LEU A 38 0.03 11.71 -3.18
N TYR A 39 -0.11 10.88 -2.15
CA TYR A 39 0.51 11.11 -0.84
C TYR A 39 1.67 10.15 -0.64
N GLY A 40 2.64 10.56 0.17
CA GLY A 40 3.76 9.74 0.62
C GLY A 40 3.97 9.83 2.13
N LEU A 41 4.22 8.69 2.76
CA LEU A 41 4.64 8.59 4.16
C LEU A 41 6.17 8.65 4.25
N GLY A 42 6.71 9.58 5.02
CA GLY A 42 8.13 9.71 5.33
C GLY A 42 8.59 8.74 6.41
N ASP A 43 9.88 8.42 6.43
CA ASP A 43 10.50 7.46 7.36
C ASP A 43 10.49 7.87 8.85
N HIS A 44 10.16 9.13 9.15
CA HIS A 44 9.96 9.66 10.51
C HIS A 44 8.51 10.14 10.72
N GLY A 45 7.58 9.69 9.88
CA GLY A 45 6.14 9.92 10.02
C GLY A 45 5.64 11.23 9.41
N GLY A 46 6.44 11.97 8.64
CA GLY A 46 5.91 13.08 7.85
C GLY A 46 4.96 12.55 6.77
N VAL A 47 3.84 13.23 6.54
CA VAL A 47 2.91 12.94 5.44
C VAL A 47 3.04 14.05 4.42
N TYR A 48 3.33 13.68 3.17
CA TYR A 48 3.63 14.62 2.11
C TYR A 48 2.64 14.41 0.95
N THR A 49 2.22 15.49 0.28
CA THR A 49 1.75 15.36 -1.10
C THR A 49 2.96 15.25 -2.02
N VAL A 50 2.85 14.44 -3.07
CA VAL A 50 3.90 14.22 -4.07
C VAL A 50 3.34 14.58 -5.44
N ASP A 51 3.99 15.48 -6.16
CA ASP A 51 3.65 15.75 -7.55
C ASP A 51 4.31 14.69 -8.44
N ALA A 52 3.50 13.88 -9.12
CA ALA A 52 3.98 12.73 -9.89
C ALA A 52 4.76 13.11 -11.16
N ASP A 53 4.62 14.34 -11.66
CA ASP A 53 5.30 14.80 -12.88
C ASP A 53 6.66 15.43 -12.59
N SER A 54 6.76 16.16 -11.49
CA SER A 54 7.96 16.90 -11.08
C SER A 54 8.76 16.23 -9.96
N ALA A 55 8.17 15.24 -9.28
CA ALA A 55 8.71 14.61 -8.07
C ALA A 55 8.99 15.61 -6.94
N SER A 56 8.21 16.69 -6.87
CA SER A 56 8.24 17.63 -5.73
C SER A 56 7.37 17.13 -4.58
N VAL A 57 7.79 17.40 -3.34
CA VAL A 57 7.05 17.02 -2.13
C VAL A 57 6.64 18.25 -1.34
N SER A 58 5.50 18.19 -0.65
CA SER A 58 5.05 19.23 0.27
C SER A 58 4.50 18.59 1.54
N LEU A 59 5.04 18.98 2.70
CA LEU A 59 4.60 18.44 4.00
C LEU A 59 3.16 18.90 4.28
N VAL A 60 2.28 17.93 4.49
CA VAL A 60 0.88 18.13 4.91
C VAL A 60 0.80 18.16 6.43
N GLY A 61 1.47 17.21 7.08
CA GLY A 61 1.45 17.04 8.52
C GLY A 61 2.39 15.92 8.96
N ARG A 62 2.35 15.56 10.23
CA ARG A 62 3.17 14.48 10.79
C ARG A 62 2.30 13.59 11.66
N LEU A 63 2.48 12.28 11.55
CA LEU A 63 1.81 11.31 12.39
C LEU A 63 2.08 11.62 13.87
N SER A 64 1.04 11.55 14.71
CA SER A 64 1.17 11.71 16.16
C SER A 64 1.72 10.47 16.87
N VAL A 65 1.93 9.37 16.12
CA VAL A 65 2.45 8.09 16.59
C VAL A 65 3.68 7.73 15.75
N PRO A 66 4.79 7.29 16.38
CA PRO A 66 5.99 6.90 15.64
C PRO A 66 5.79 5.62 14.83
N LEU A 67 6.51 5.51 13.72
CA LEU A 67 6.56 4.30 12.92
C LEU A 67 7.43 3.23 13.59
N GLU A 68 6.96 1.99 13.59
CA GLU A 68 7.67 0.82 14.12
C GLU A 68 7.89 -0.20 13.00
N GLY A 69 9.14 -0.58 12.75
CA GLY A 69 9.50 -1.51 11.68
C GLY A 69 10.50 -0.92 10.69
N ALA A 70 10.77 -1.68 9.63
CA ALA A 70 11.67 -1.28 8.56
C ALA A 70 10.98 -1.20 7.19
N ARG A 71 9.82 -1.84 7.04
CA ARG A 71 9.04 -1.87 5.80
C ARG A 71 7.61 -1.53 6.11
N PHE A 72 7.03 -0.67 5.28
CA PHE A 72 5.72 -0.10 5.47
C PHE A 72 4.96 -0.17 4.17
N ASP A 73 3.64 -0.22 4.27
CA ASP A 73 2.76 0.13 3.17
C ASP A 73 1.64 1.03 3.69
N VAL A 74 1.09 1.84 2.80
CA VAL A 74 0.05 2.82 3.13
C VAL A 74 -1.05 2.81 2.08
N ASP A 75 -2.30 2.92 2.50
CA ASP A 75 -3.42 2.99 1.56
C ASP A 75 -4.59 3.76 2.16
N PHE A 76 -5.28 4.54 1.34
CA PHE A 76 -6.45 5.28 1.79
C PHE A 76 -7.70 4.40 1.76
N ASN A 77 -8.42 4.36 2.88
CA ASN A 77 -9.75 3.79 2.88
C ASN A 77 -10.71 4.71 2.08
N PRO A 78 -11.28 4.29 0.95
CA PRO A 78 -12.11 5.15 0.09
C PRO A 78 -13.41 5.59 0.77
N THR A 79 -13.93 4.80 1.72
CA THR A 79 -15.18 5.08 2.41
C THR A 79 -15.00 6.03 3.60
N VAL A 80 -13.94 5.86 4.39
CA VAL A 80 -13.73 6.56 5.68
C VAL A 80 -12.71 7.69 5.54
N ASP A 81 -11.99 7.74 4.43
CA ASP A 81 -11.00 8.75 4.10
C ASP A 81 -9.92 8.86 5.20
N ARG A 82 -9.30 7.72 5.49
CA ARG A 82 -8.20 7.60 6.46
C ARG A 82 -7.08 6.78 5.86
N LEU A 83 -5.86 7.23 6.10
CA LEU A 83 -4.65 6.52 5.72
C LEU A 83 -4.46 5.33 6.66
N ARG A 84 -4.49 4.12 6.14
CA ARG A 84 -4.00 2.91 6.81
C ARG A 84 -2.49 2.90 6.67
N ILE A 85 -1.78 2.54 7.74
CA ILE A 85 -0.34 2.26 7.70
C ILE A 85 -0.13 0.89 8.35
N VAL A 86 0.50 -0.03 7.62
CA VAL A 86 0.93 -1.33 8.13
C VAL A 86 2.44 -1.45 8.06
N SER A 87 3.03 -2.37 8.83
CA SER A 87 4.47 -2.61 8.76
C SER A 87 4.88 -4.05 9.05
N ASP A 88 6.12 -4.37 8.66
CA ASP A 88 6.76 -5.65 8.94
C ASP A 88 6.92 -5.98 10.44
N SER A 89 6.74 -5.01 11.34
CA SER A 89 6.70 -5.26 12.79
C SER A 89 5.35 -5.77 13.30
N GLY A 90 4.30 -5.72 12.46
CA GLY A 90 2.91 -5.96 12.83
C GLY A 90 2.18 -4.70 13.32
N GLN A 91 2.79 -3.52 13.16
CA GLN A 91 2.13 -2.25 13.44
C GLN A 91 0.95 -2.04 12.50
N ASN A 92 -0.15 -1.50 13.05
CA ASN A 92 -1.37 -1.21 12.33
C ASN A 92 -1.90 0.14 12.81
N LEU A 93 -1.77 1.18 12.00
CA LEU A 93 -2.17 2.54 12.33
C LEU A 93 -3.25 3.03 11.38
N ARG A 94 -4.02 3.99 11.86
CA ARG A 94 -5.00 4.72 11.06
C ARG A 94 -4.88 6.20 11.34
N ALA A 95 -4.56 6.98 10.31
CA ALA A 95 -4.28 8.40 10.43
C ALA A 95 -5.29 9.25 9.64
N ASN A 96 -5.61 10.42 10.19
CA ASN A 96 -6.19 11.50 9.42
C ASN A 96 -5.04 12.37 8.89
N VAL A 97 -4.89 12.45 7.56
CA VAL A 97 -3.75 13.18 6.97
C VAL A 97 -3.90 14.69 7.10
N ASP A 98 -5.13 15.19 7.22
CA ASP A 98 -5.42 16.63 7.28
C ASP A 98 -4.99 17.28 8.61
N ASP A 99 -4.90 16.49 9.69
CA ASP A 99 -4.52 16.97 11.03
C ASP A 99 -3.38 16.17 11.69
N GLY A 100 -2.92 15.08 11.05
CA GLY A 100 -1.84 14.22 11.55
C GLY A 100 -2.24 13.33 12.73
N MET A 101 -3.49 13.35 13.18
CA MET A 101 -3.96 12.53 14.30
C MET A 101 -3.94 11.05 13.91
N THR A 102 -3.12 10.28 14.63
CA THR A 102 -2.91 8.85 14.37
C THR A 102 -3.47 8.01 15.50
N THR A 103 -4.30 7.03 15.14
CA THR A 103 -4.80 5.99 16.04
C THR A 103 -3.96 4.74 15.90
N VAL A 104 -3.55 4.16 17.03
CA VAL A 104 -2.99 2.80 17.07
C VAL A 104 -4.15 1.82 17.13
N ASP A 105 -4.32 1.04 16.07
CA ASP A 105 -5.31 -0.04 16.02
C ASP A 105 -4.72 -1.33 16.65
N GLY A 106 -5.53 -2.40 16.70
CA GLY A 106 -5.03 -3.71 17.10
C GLY A 106 -3.89 -4.17 16.20
N ALA A 107 -2.80 -4.64 16.81
CA ALA A 107 -1.65 -5.16 16.08
C ALA A 107 -2.05 -6.30 15.13
N LEU A 108 -1.40 -6.37 13.97
CA LEU A 108 -1.68 -7.40 12.97
C LEU A 108 -1.55 -8.78 13.60
N ASN A 109 -2.51 -9.68 13.33
CA ASN A 109 -2.59 -10.98 13.98
C ASN A 109 -3.18 -12.06 13.08
N THR A 110 -2.75 -13.30 13.30
CA THR A 110 -3.37 -14.45 12.65
C THR A 110 -4.72 -14.76 13.26
N VAL A 111 -5.66 -15.22 12.43
CA VAL A 111 -6.91 -15.83 12.91
C VAL A 111 -6.74 -17.33 13.15
N GLY A 112 -7.50 -17.86 14.11
CA GLY A 112 -7.51 -19.28 14.46
C GLY A 112 -6.46 -19.67 15.53
N PRO A 113 -6.56 -20.89 16.10
CA PRO A 113 -5.64 -21.34 17.15
C PRO A 113 -4.36 -21.97 16.57
N PRO A 114 -3.15 -21.54 17.00
CA PRO A 114 -2.88 -20.43 17.90
C PRO A 114 -2.95 -19.06 17.20
N VAL A 115 -3.47 -18.05 17.91
CA VAL A 115 -3.40 -16.65 17.48
C VAL A 115 -2.00 -16.12 17.76
N VAL A 116 -1.35 -15.56 16.74
CA VAL A 116 -0.07 -14.87 16.85
C VAL A 116 -0.32 -13.37 16.74
N SER A 117 0.10 -12.59 17.75
CA SER A 117 -0.04 -11.13 17.78
C SER A 117 1.13 -10.50 18.54
N PRO A 118 1.91 -9.58 17.93
CA PRO A 118 1.88 -9.24 16.51
C PRO A 118 2.38 -10.40 15.63
N ILE A 119 1.80 -10.58 14.45
CA ILE A 119 2.48 -11.25 13.34
C ILE A 119 3.37 -10.23 12.62
N THR A 120 4.57 -10.66 12.24
CA THR A 120 5.55 -9.83 11.52
C THR A 120 5.53 -10.13 10.03
N GLY A 121 6.16 -9.26 9.22
CA GLY A 121 6.29 -9.45 7.77
C GLY A 121 5.02 -9.19 6.97
N VAL A 122 4.11 -8.35 7.46
CA VAL A 122 2.95 -7.89 6.69
C VAL A 122 3.18 -6.44 6.34
N SER A 123 3.59 -6.19 5.09
CA SER A 123 4.04 -4.86 4.66
C SER A 123 3.53 -4.55 3.26
N GLY A 124 2.36 -5.06 2.89
CA GLY A 124 1.61 -4.68 1.70
C GLY A 124 0.14 -4.59 2.10
N ALA A 125 -0.57 -3.50 1.78
CA ALA A 125 -1.96 -3.28 2.16
C ALA A 125 -2.66 -2.40 1.13
N ALA A 126 -3.84 -2.81 0.66
CA ALA A 126 -4.62 -2.04 -0.30
C ALA A 126 -6.13 -2.28 -0.14
N TYR A 127 -6.91 -1.21 -0.28
CA TYR A 127 -8.36 -1.25 -0.28
C TYR A 127 -8.92 -1.47 -1.69
N THR A 128 -9.91 -2.35 -1.82
CA THR A 128 -10.69 -2.46 -3.07
C THR A 128 -11.59 -1.25 -3.28
N ASN A 129 -12.03 -1.05 -4.52
CA ASN A 129 -13.01 -0.04 -4.89
C ASN A 129 -12.53 1.36 -4.49
N ASN A 130 -11.30 1.68 -4.90
CA ASN A 130 -10.66 2.97 -4.66
C ASN A 130 -11.33 4.08 -5.51
N ASP A 131 -12.60 4.36 -5.20
CA ASP A 131 -13.43 5.39 -5.81
C ASP A 131 -13.75 6.49 -4.80
N ALA A 132 -14.29 7.61 -5.27
CA ALA A 132 -14.71 8.73 -4.42
C ALA A 132 -16.14 8.57 -3.87
N ASP A 133 -16.81 7.45 -4.15
CA ASP A 133 -18.17 7.19 -3.71
C ASP A 133 -18.17 6.47 -2.37
N THR A 134 -18.38 7.23 -1.29
CA THR A 134 -18.45 6.68 0.07
C THR A 134 -19.57 5.64 0.28
N ALA A 135 -20.50 5.46 -0.65
CA ALA A 135 -21.49 4.39 -0.60
C ALA A 135 -20.96 3.05 -1.14
N THR A 136 -19.88 3.05 -1.91
CA THR A 136 -19.23 1.83 -2.39
C THR A 136 -18.52 1.13 -1.24
N ALA A 137 -18.87 -0.14 -1.00
CA ALA A 137 -18.23 -0.93 0.05
C ALA A 137 -16.77 -1.23 -0.32
N THR A 138 -15.88 -1.24 0.67
CA THR A 138 -14.46 -1.56 0.48
C THR A 138 -14.02 -2.75 1.35
N THR A 139 -12.99 -3.47 0.91
CA THR A 139 -12.33 -4.56 1.63
C THR A 139 -10.83 -4.28 1.67
N LEU A 140 -10.21 -4.39 2.85
CA LEU A 140 -8.75 -4.31 2.99
C LEU A 140 -8.13 -5.68 2.74
N PHE A 141 -7.20 -5.73 1.79
CA PHE A 141 -6.33 -6.87 1.55
C PHE A 141 -4.90 -6.52 1.94
N ASP A 142 -4.20 -7.49 2.53
CA ASP A 142 -2.78 -7.38 2.80
C ASP A 142 -1.99 -8.50 2.13
N ILE A 143 -0.68 -8.29 2.02
CA ILE A 143 0.29 -9.30 1.64
C ILE A 143 1.17 -9.64 2.85
N SER A 144 1.12 -10.91 3.26
CA SER A 144 1.99 -11.47 4.27
C SER A 144 3.21 -12.13 3.60
N SER A 145 4.36 -11.47 3.71
CA SER A 145 5.67 -12.03 3.30
C SER A 145 6.13 -13.17 4.21
N THR A 146 5.61 -13.25 5.43
CA THR A 146 5.93 -14.35 6.37
C THR A 146 5.25 -15.66 5.98
N THR A 147 4.04 -15.58 5.42
CA THR A 147 3.25 -16.77 5.08
C THR A 147 3.08 -16.97 3.58
N ASP A 148 3.64 -16.10 2.74
CA ASP A 148 3.47 -16.06 1.29
C ASP A 148 1.99 -16.12 0.88
N GLN A 149 1.18 -15.23 1.48
CA GLN A 149 -0.28 -15.23 1.33
C GLN A 149 -0.84 -13.83 1.07
N VAL A 150 -1.94 -13.81 0.32
CA VAL A 150 -2.91 -12.71 0.36
C VAL A 150 -3.89 -12.99 1.50
N VAL A 151 -4.19 -11.96 2.28
CA VAL A 151 -5.07 -12.04 3.44
C VAL A 151 -6.06 -10.88 3.41
N ILE A 152 -7.25 -11.08 3.97
CA ILE A 152 -8.23 -10.00 4.24
C ILE A 152 -8.06 -9.54 5.68
N GLN A 153 -7.87 -8.23 5.88
CA GLN A 153 -7.82 -7.63 7.22
C GLN A 153 -9.24 -7.30 7.72
N ALA A 154 -9.86 -8.23 8.44
CA ALA A 154 -11.24 -8.09 8.90
C ALA A 154 -11.45 -8.67 10.30
N PRO A 155 -11.88 -7.85 11.29
CA PRO A 155 -12.03 -6.39 11.23
C PRO A 155 -10.67 -5.67 11.09
N ALA A 156 -10.59 -4.65 10.23
CA ALA A 156 -9.34 -3.93 9.97
C ALA A 156 -8.72 -3.33 11.25
N ASN A 157 -9.53 -2.69 12.09
CA ASN A 157 -9.06 -2.06 13.33
C ASN A 157 -8.68 -3.07 14.42
N SER A 158 -9.01 -4.36 14.25
CA SER A 158 -8.56 -5.44 15.12
C SER A 158 -7.28 -6.10 14.61
N GLY A 159 -6.81 -5.78 13.40
CA GLY A 159 -5.61 -6.36 12.78
C GLY A 159 -5.75 -7.83 12.35
N SER A 160 -6.96 -8.39 12.33
CA SER A 160 -7.17 -9.82 12.09
C SER A 160 -7.02 -10.20 10.62
N LEU A 161 -6.02 -11.03 10.32
CA LEU A 161 -5.65 -11.45 8.97
C LEU A 161 -6.29 -12.80 8.62
N ASN A 162 -7.19 -12.80 7.65
CA ASN A 162 -7.93 -13.96 7.18
C ASN A 162 -7.39 -14.39 5.79
N PRO A 163 -6.66 -15.51 5.67
CA PRO A 163 -6.06 -15.91 4.40
C PRO A 163 -7.10 -16.18 3.29
N THR A 164 -6.84 -15.67 2.09
CA THR A 164 -7.61 -16.01 0.88
C THR A 164 -6.92 -17.07 0.05
N GLY A 165 -5.58 -17.02 -0.02
CA GLY A 165 -4.77 -18.05 -0.63
C GLY A 165 -3.28 -17.70 -0.68
N THR A 166 -2.50 -18.61 -1.26
CA THR A 166 -1.04 -18.49 -1.33
C THR A 166 -0.59 -17.80 -2.61
N LEU A 167 0.45 -16.97 -2.52
CA LEU A 167 1.07 -16.26 -3.64
C LEU A 167 1.61 -17.19 -4.73
N GLY A 168 2.13 -18.37 -4.34
CA GLY A 168 2.82 -19.27 -5.26
C GLY A 168 4.23 -18.80 -5.64
N VAL A 169 4.64 -17.64 -5.13
CA VAL A 169 5.98 -17.06 -5.18
C VAL A 169 6.37 -16.61 -3.77
N ASN A 170 7.66 -16.43 -3.53
CA ASN A 170 8.13 -15.91 -2.26
C ASN A 170 8.06 -14.37 -2.27
N ALA A 171 7.16 -13.81 -1.47
CA ALA A 171 7.15 -12.39 -1.18
C ALA A 171 8.29 -12.14 -0.19
N SER A 172 9.41 -11.60 -0.69
CA SER A 172 10.51 -11.15 0.16
C SER A 172 10.87 -9.70 -0.19
N GLY A 173 11.68 -9.09 0.67
CA GLY A 173 12.06 -7.68 0.57
C GLY A 173 10.92 -6.70 0.82
N GLY A 174 11.01 -5.52 0.22
CA GLY A 174 9.89 -4.57 0.18
C GLY A 174 8.74 -5.15 -0.65
N VAL A 175 7.55 -5.05 -0.09
CA VAL A 175 6.29 -5.41 -0.73
C VAL A 175 5.56 -4.09 -0.96
N GLY A 176 5.29 -3.74 -2.21
CA GLY A 176 4.34 -2.67 -2.54
C GLY A 176 3.05 -3.31 -3.01
N PHE A 177 1.90 -2.79 -2.64
CA PHE A 177 0.63 -3.38 -3.03
C PHE A 177 -0.41 -2.29 -3.28
N ASP A 178 -1.07 -2.38 -4.44
CA ASP A 178 -2.15 -1.46 -4.77
C ASP A 178 -3.26 -2.20 -5.52
N ILE A 179 -4.49 -1.72 -5.35
CA ILE A 179 -5.67 -2.24 -6.03
C ILE A 179 -6.29 -1.11 -6.85
N TYR A 180 -6.11 -1.20 -8.17
CA TYR A 180 -6.76 -0.32 -9.12
C TYR A 180 -8.26 -0.65 -9.23
N ALA A 181 -9.10 0.37 -9.27
CA ALA A 181 -10.53 0.23 -9.51
C ALA A 181 -10.88 0.67 -10.94
N PHE A 182 -11.56 -0.20 -11.69
CA PHE A 182 -12.24 0.20 -12.93
C PHE A 182 -13.51 0.96 -12.56
N LEU A 183 -13.72 2.14 -13.15
CA LEU A 183 -14.84 3.02 -12.83
C LEU A 183 -15.87 3.08 -13.97
N ASP A 184 -17.15 3.07 -13.62
CA ASP A 184 -18.25 3.56 -14.48
C ASP A 184 -18.76 4.87 -13.88
N GLY A 185 -18.38 6.00 -14.50
CA GLY A 185 -18.52 7.31 -13.88
C GLY A 185 -17.62 7.44 -12.64
N SER A 186 -18.22 7.59 -11.46
CA SER A 186 -17.52 7.74 -10.18
C SER A 186 -17.58 6.50 -9.30
N THR A 187 -18.12 5.39 -9.80
CA THR A 187 -18.38 4.18 -9.00
C THR A 187 -17.53 3.03 -9.52
N ALA A 188 -16.88 2.30 -8.62
CA ALA A 188 -16.10 1.13 -8.96
C ALA A 188 -16.99 -0.02 -9.46
N VAL A 189 -16.59 -0.62 -10.58
CA VAL A 189 -17.26 -1.76 -11.23
C VAL A 189 -16.36 -2.99 -11.35
N GLY A 190 -15.07 -2.86 -11.01
CA GLY A 190 -14.12 -3.94 -11.00
C GLY A 190 -12.83 -3.55 -10.29
N ASN A 191 -12.00 -4.53 -9.97
CA ASN A 191 -10.70 -4.31 -9.33
C ASN A 191 -9.61 -5.10 -10.06
N GLU A 192 -8.40 -4.56 -10.09
CA GLU A 192 -7.20 -5.24 -10.52
C GLU A 192 -6.08 -4.93 -9.52
N ALA A 193 -5.44 -5.97 -8.99
CA ALA A 193 -4.45 -5.83 -7.93
C ALA A 193 -3.04 -6.10 -8.47
N PHE A 194 -2.10 -5.24 -8.06
CA PHE A 194 -0.71 -5.33 -8.43
C PHE A 194 0.17 -5.34 -7.19
N SER A 195 1.23 -6.14 -7.21
CA SER A 195 2.25 -6.10 -6.19
C SER A 195 3.66 -6.02 -6.77
N VAL A 196 4.52 -5.25 -6.10
CA VAL A 196 5.96 -5.31 -6.28
C VAL A 196 6.54 -6.23 -5.23
N PHE A 197 7.26 -7.26 -5.65
CA PHE A 197 8.16 -8.01 -4.77
C PHE A 197 9.61 -7.65 -5.10
N SER A 198 10.35 -7.20 -4.10
CA SER A 198 11.73 -6.76 -4.26
C SER A 198 12.73 -7.72 -3.62
N SER A 199 13.83 -7.99 -4.30
CA SER A 199 14.96 -8.74 -3.75
C SER A 199 16.20 -7.86 -3.76
N SER A 200 17.29 -8.29 -3.14
CA SER A 200 18.58 -7.57 -3.23
C SER A 200 19.10 -7.39 -4.67
N ARG A 201 18.53 -8.12 -5.65
CA ARG A 201 18.98 -8.12 -7.04
C ARG A 201 18.03 -7.40 -7.99
N ALA A 202 16.73 -7.52 -7.78
CA ALA A 202 15.71 -6.96 -8.68
C ALA A 202 14.36 -6.79 -7.98
N SER A 203 13.58 -5.83 -8.45
CA SER A 203 12.14 -5.71 -8.18
C SER A 203 11.35 -6.20 -9.39
N ARG A 204 10.25 -6.91 -9.14
CA ARG A 204 9.36 -7.44 -10.18
C ARG A 204 7.92 -7.07 -9.85
N LEU A 205 7.15 -6.77 -10.89
CA LEU A 205 5.71 -6.54 -10.82
C LEU A 205 4.97 -7.86 -10.99
N TYR A 206 3.93 -8.05 -10.19
CA TYR A 206 3.02 -9.18 -10.24
C TYR A 206 1.58 -8.67 -10.32
N GLY A 207 0.76 -9.30 -11.16
CA GLY A 207 -0.70 -9.26 -10.99
C GLY A 207 -1.10 -10.24 -9.88
N VAL A 208 -2.03 -9.84 -9.02
CA VAL A 208 -2.45 -10.64 -7.86
C VAL A 208 -3.95 -10.94 -7.93
N ASP A 209 -4.30 -12.21 -7.91
CA ASP A 209 -5.70 -12.63 -7.74
C ASP A 209 -6.05 -12.59 -6.25
N LEU A 210 -6.88 -11.62 -5.85
CA LEU A 210 -7.23 -11.35 -4.46
C LEU A 210 -7.91 -12.52 -3.74
N LEU A 211 -8.68 -13.34 -4.47
CA LEU A 211 -9.52 -14.39 -3.89
C LEU A 211 -8.81 -15.74 -3.80
N THR A 212 -7.93 -16.04 -4.76
CA THR A 212 -7.13 -17.27 -4.78
C THR A 212 -5.72 -17.07 -4.23
N GLY A 213 -5.31 -15.81 -4.06
CA GLY A 213 -3.98 -15.38 -3.64
C GLY A 213 -2.91 -15.52 -4.71
N ARG A 214 -3.19 -16.03 -5.91
CA ARG A 214 -2.15 -16.34 -6.90
C ARG A 214 -1.50 -15.08 -7.46
N ALA A 215 -0.17 -15.00 -7.40
CA ALA A 215 0.61 -13.97 -8.05
C ALA A 215 1.17 -14.45 -9.40
N SER A 216 1.01 -13.64 -10.43
CA SER A 216 1.53 -13.90 -11.79
C SER A 216 2.52 -12.82 -12.18
N GLU A 217 3.75 -13.19 -12.51
CA GLU A 217 4.79 -12.23 -12.87
C GLU A 217 4.44 -11.50 -14.17
N VAL A 218 4.51 -10.18 -14.15
CA VAL A 218 4.35 -9.33 -15.33
C VAL A 218 5.72 -8.97 -15.94
N GLY A 219 6.67 -8.55 -15.09
CA GLY A 219 8.02 -8.25 -15.54
C GLY A 219 8.90 -7.63 -14.47
N ALA A 220 10.17 -7.40 -14.83
CA ALA A 220 11.16 -6.80 -13.93
C ALA A 220 11.30 -5.29 -14.17
N PHE A 221 11.51 -4.55 -13.08
CA PHE A 221 11.86 -3.14 -13.15
C PHE A 221 13.36 -2.95 -13.45
N PRO A 222 13.74 -1.84 -14.11
CA PRO A 222 15.14 -1.50 -14.36
C PRO A 222 15.88 -1.01 -13.11
N ARG A 223 15.16 -0.79 -11.99
CA ARG A 223 15.67 -0.31 -10.71
C ARG A 223 14.95 -0.99 -9.55
N GLN A 224 15.48 -0.83 -8.35
CA GLN A 224 14.78 -1.21 -7.13
C GLN A 224 13.54 -0.34 -6.97
N VAL A 225 12.42 -1.01 -6.78
CA VAL A 225 11.11 -0.46 -6.46
C VAL A 225 10.69 -1.12 -5.15
N VAL A 226 10.28 -0.30 -4.18
CA VAL A 226 9.83 -0.76 -2.86
C VAL A 226 8.32 -0.63 -2.69
N ASP A 227 7.70 0.23 -3.50
CA ASP A 227 6.27 0.51 -3.44
C ASP A 227 5.73 1.01 -4.80
N LEU A 228 4.42 0.95 -5.01
CA LEU A 228 3.71 1.40 -6.21
C LEU A 228 2.36 2.05 -5.85
N ALA A 229 1.93 3.01 -6.66
CA ALA A 229 0.60 3.58 -6.57
C ALA A 229 0.06 3.85 -7.99
N ILE A 230 -1.19 3.50 -8.23
CA ILE A 230 -1.90 3.63 -9.50
C ILE A 230 -2.95 4.73 -9.32
N PRO A 231 -2.91 5.80 -10.13
CA PRO A 231 -3.88 6.89 -9.99
C PRO A 231 -5.30 6.40 -10.30
N PRO A 232 -6.32 6.90 -9.58
CA PRO A 232 -7.70 6.66 -9.95
C PRO A 232 -7.99 7.24 -11.33
N ALA A 233 -8.73 6.50 -12.16
CA ALA A 233 -9.17 6.89 -13.50
C ALA A 233 -8.08 7.08 -14.58
N GLN A 234 -7.38 6.00 -14.93
CA GLN A 234 -6.76 5.91 -16.26
C GLN A 234 -7.83 5.42 -17.25
N GLY A 235 -8.41 6.36 -17.99
CA GLY A 235 -9.30 6.09 -19.12
C GLY A 235 -8.54 5.88 -20.43
#